data_AF-A0ABC8RUV9-F1
#
_entry.id   AF-A0ABC8RUV9-F1
#
_cell.length_a   1.000
_cell.length_b   1.000
_cell.length_c   1.000
_cell.angle_alpha   90.00
_cell.angle_beta   90.00
_cell.angle_gamma   90.00
#
_symmetry.space_group_name_H-M   'P 1'
#
loop_
_entity.id
_entity.type
_entity.pdbx_description
1 polymer ?
#
loop_
_entity_poly.entity_id
_entity_poly.type
_entity_poly.pdbx_seq_one_letter_code
_entity_poly.pdbx_strand_id
1 'polypeptide(L)' 'MKLPLSVIGSPLEMVLQHAKPLTQVPLVGPLFTPPVKVTAVAKVAVRAATDPVFPPGIIDVYGVLRYSQQKLI' A
#
# COMPACT_ATOMS: atom_id res chain seq x y z
N MET A 1 -23.80 -33.83 14.60
CA MET A 1 -22.33 -33.68 14.41
C MET A 1 -21.97 -32.21 14.57
N LYS A 2 -20.93 -31.86 15.34
CA LYS A 2 -20.51 -30.47 15.59
C LYS A 2 -19.24 -30.20 14.78
N LEU A 3 -19.33 -29.32 13.78
CA LEU A 3 -18.18 -28.96 12.94
C LEU A 3 -17.25 -28.05 13.78
N PRO A 4 -15.94 -28.37 13.91
CA PRO A 4 -15.02 -27.52 14.65
C PRO A 4 -14.89 -26.17 13.96
N LEU A 5 -14.95 -25.07 14.70
CA LEU A 5 -14.74 -23.71 14.18
C LEU A 5 -13.38 -23.56 13.46
N SER A 6 -12.40 -24.39 13.85
CA SER A 6 -11.10 -24.49 13.19
C SER A 6 -11.20 -24.89 11.70
N VAL A 7 -12.21 -25.67 11.29
CA VAL A 7 -12.40 -26.10 9.89
C VAL A 7 -12.94 -24.96 9.01
N ILE A 8 -13.60 -23.97 9.61
CA ILE A 8 -14.13 -22.80 8.89
C ILE A 8 -13.01 -21.76 8.66
N GLY A 9 -12.13 -21.58 9.65
CA GLY A 9 -11.05 -20.60 9.59
C GLY A 9 -9.75 -21.09 8.93
N SER A 10 -9.46 -22.38 9.00
CA SER A 10 -8.17 -22.92 8.55
C SER A 10 -7.86 -22.76 7.06
N PRO A 11 -8.83 -22.81 6.11
CA PRO A 11 -8.52 -22.57 4.70
C PRO A 11 -8.12 -21.11 4.46
N LEU A 12 -8.79 -20.17 5.13
CA LEU A 12 -8.51 -18.74 5.00
C LEU A 12 -7.17 -18.38 5.64
N GLU A 13 -6.87 -18.96 6.81
CA GLU A 13 -5.60 -18.79 7.49
C GLU A 13 -4.44 -19.31 6.63
N MET A 14 -4.60 -20.49 6.01
CA MET A 14 -3.62 -21.05 5.09
C MET A 14 -3.38 -20.13 3.89
N VAL A 15 -4.43 -19.58 3.26
CA VAL A 15 -4.27 -18.64 2.14
C VAL A 15 -3.53 -17.38 2.56
N LEU A 16 -3.86 -16.80 3.72
CA LEU A 16 -3.22 -15.59 4.22
C LEU A 16 -1.75 -15.79 4.60
N GLN A 17 -1.40 -16.94 5.18
CA GLN A 17 -0.01 -17.29 5.49
C GLN A 17 0.84 -17.46 4.22
N HIS A 18 0.28 -18.01 3.15
CA HIS A 18 0.98 -18.14 1.86
C HIS A 18 0.97 -16.84 1.03
N ALA A 19 0.01 -15.94 1.25
CA ALA A 19 -0.07 -14.64 0.56
C ALA A 19 0.91 -13.58 1.12
N LYS A 20 1.27 -13.66 2.41
CA LYS A 20 2.25 -12.76 3.05
C LYS A 20 3.62 -12.70 2.35
N PRO A 21 4.26 -13.82 1.93
CA PRO A 21 5.51 -13.75 1.18
C PRO A 21 5.33 -13.33 -0.29
N LEU A 22 4.12 -13.46 -0.86
CA LEU A 22 3.84 -13.06 -2.25
C LEU A 22 3.89 -11.54 -2.45
N THR A 23 3.66 -10.73 -1.41
CA THR A 23 3.83 -9.26 -1.52
C THR A 23 5.29 -8.83 -1.71
N GLN A 24 6.26 -9.71 -1.45
CA GLN A 24 7.69 -9.50 -1.68
C GLN A 24 8.19 -10.14 -2.99
N VAL A 25 7.33 -10.80 -3.76
CA VAL A 25 7.72 -11.44 -5.02
C VAL A 25 7.70 -10.41 -6.15
N PRO A 26 8.81 -10.19 -6.88
CA PRO A 26 8.98 -9.09 -7.83
C PRO A 26 8.00 -9.11 -9.03
N LEU A 27 7.34 -10.24 -9.29
CA LEU A 27 6.35 -10.39 -10.37
C LEU A 27 4.90 -10.15 -9.94
N VAL A 28 4.53 -10.49 -8.70
CA VAL A 28 3.15 -10.35 -8.22
C VAL A 28 2.95 -9.18 -7.26
N GLY A 29 4.02 -8.66 -6.65
CA GLY A 29 3.99 -7.41 -5.88
C GLY A 29 3.44 -6.20 -6.68
N PRO A 30 3.77 -6.04 -7.98
CA PRO A 30 3.19 -5.00 -8.82
C PRO A 30 1.68 -5.13 -9.07
N LEU A 31 1.09 -6.32 -8.91
CA LEU A 31 -0.37 -6.50 -9.04
C LEU A 31 -1.11 -5.91 -7.84
N PHE A 32 -0.46 -5.81 -6.68
CA PHE A 32 -1.05 -5.30 -5.44
C PHE A 32 -0.62 -3.86 -5.11
N THR A 33 0.34 -3.29 -5.85
CA THR A 33 0.76 -1.89 -5.69
C THR A 33 0.19 -1.04 -6.84
N PRO A 34 -0.52 0.05 -6.56
CA PRO A 34 -1.14 0.85 -7.61
C PRO A 34 -0.09 1.59 -8.43
N PRO A 35 -0.27 1.75 -9.75
CA PRO A 35 0.68 2.48 -10.57
C PRO A 35 0.67 3.98 -10.21
N VAL A 36 1.86 4.58 -10.07
CA VAL A 36 2.03 6.01 -9.82
C VAL A 36 2.85 6.68 -10.92
N LYS A 37 2.45 7.90 -11.30
CA LYS A 37 3.19 8.72 -12.26
C LYS A 37 4.40 9.36 -11.58
N VAL A 38 5.56 9.36 -12.23
CA VAL A 38 6.78 10.03 -11.72
C VAL A 38 6.57 11.52 -11.47
N THR A 39 5.70 12.17 -12.24
CA THR A 39 5.33 13.58 -12.03
C THR A 39 4.55 13.80 -10.73
N ALA A 40 3.77 12.81 -10.27
CA ALA A 40 3.08 12.86 -8.99
C ALA A 40 4.09 12.74 -7.83
N VAL A 41 5.07 11.84 -7.96
CA VAL A 41 6.16 11.70 -6.99
C VAL A 41 6.95 13.00 -6.87
N ALA A 42 7.32 13.63 -7.99
CA ALA A 42 8.04 14.89 -8.00
C ALA A 42 7.25 16.01 -7.30
N LYS A 43 5.93 16.13 -7.57
CA LYS A 43 5.07 17.11 -6.90
C LYS A 43 5.01 16.89 -5.39
N VAL A 44 4.85 15.64 -4.95
CA VAL A 44 4.79 15.31 -3.53
C VAL A 44 6.14 15.54 -2.86
N ALA A 45 7.25 15.24 -3.53
CA ALA A 45 8.60 15.49 -3.01
C ALA A 45 8.88 16.99 -2.84
N VAL A 46 8.52 17.81 -3.82
CA VAL A 46 8.64 19.27 -3.72
C VAL A 46 7.79 19.77 -2.55
N ARG A 47 6.53 19.34 -2.46
CA ARG A 47 5.64 19.72 -1.36
C ARG A 47 6.21 19.30 -0.01
N ALA A 48 6.75 18.08 0.11
CA ALA A 48 7.37 17.60 1.34
C ALA A 48 8.59 18.42 1.76
N ALA A 49 9.32 19.00 0.79
CA ALA A 49 10.48 19.85 1.06
C ALA A 49 10.09 21.31 1.41
N THR A 50 8.96 21.81 0.90
CA THR A 50 8.59 23.23 1.00
C THR A 50 7.46 23.53 1.98
N ASP A 51 6.52 22.60 2.17
CA ASP A 51 5.32 22.79 3.00
C ASP A 51 5.65 22.39 4.45
N PRO A 52 5.71 23.34 5.40
CA PRO A 52 6.10 23.05 6.79
C PRO A 52 5.08 22.18 7.53
N VAL A 53 3.86 22.01 7.00
CA VAL A 53 2.80 21.17 7.57
C VAL A 53 2.81 19.76 6.95
N PHE A 54 3.68 19.51 5.97
CA PHE A 54 3.77 18.20 5.34
C PHE A 54 4.26 17.15 6.36
N PRO A 55 3.58 15.98 6.45
CA PRO A 55 3.90 15.00 7.46
C PRO A 55 5.32 14.42 7.26
N PRO A 56 6.13 14.36 8.33
CA PRO A 56 7.47 13.78 8.26
C PRO A 56 7.39 12.25 8.15
N GLY A 57 8.43 11.64 7.58
CA GLY A 57 8.59 10.18 7.51
C GLY A 57 8.58 9.64 6.09
N ILE A 58 8.36 8.33 5.97
CA ILE A 58 8.36 7.61 4.68
C ILE A 58 6.99 7.75 4.03
N ILE A 59 6.98 8.16 2.76
CA ILE A 59 5.78 8.21 1.94
C ILE A 59 5.79 7.02 0.98
N ASP A 60 4.81 6.14 1.13
CA ASP A 60 4.60 5.02 0.22
C ASP A 60 3.78 5.44 -1.01
N VAL A 61 3.56 4.49 -1.91
CA VAL A 61 2.83 4.71 -3.18
C VAL A 61 1.40 5.23 -2.93
N TYR A 62 0.73 4.75 -1.88
CA TYR A 62 -0.60 5.22 -1.50
C TYR A 62 -0.56 6.64 -0.92
N GLY A 63 0.46 6.97 -0.14
CA GLY A 63 0.74 8.32 0.33
C GLY A 63 0.98 9.29 -0.83
N VAL A 64 1.73 8.87 -1.86
CA VAL A 64 1.90 9.68 -3.08
C VAL A 64 0.55 9.92 -3.76
N LEU A 65 -0.30 8.90 -3.90
CA LEU A 65 -1.65 9.08 -4.46
C LEU A 65 -2.46 10.07 -3.62
N ARG A 66 -2.46 9.94 -2.30
CA ARG A 66 -3.19 10.84 -1.38
C ARG A 66 -2.72 12.29 -1.48
N TYR A 67 -1.41 12.53 -1.42
CA TYR A 67 -0.86 13.88 -1.40
C TYR A 67 -0.78 14.52 -2.79
N SER A 68 -0.83 13.72 -3.87
CA SER A 68 -0.86 14.24 -5.25
C SER A 68 -2.22 14.78 -5.68
N GLN A 69 -3.32 14.35 -5.04
CA GLN A 69 -4.69 14.77 -5.37
C GLN A 69 -5.12 16.03 -4.63
N GLN A 70 -4.40 16.44 -3.57
CA GLN A 70 -4.66 17.71 -2.91
C GLN A 70 -4.21 18.85 -3.82
N LYS A 71 -5.20 19.41 -4.52
CA LYS A 71 -5.10 20.68 -5.24
C LYS A 71 -4.58 21.73 -4.25
N LEU A 72 -3.48 22.39 -4.61
CA LEU A 72 -3.14 23.70 -4.06
C LEU A 72 -4.40 24.57 -4.24
N ILE A 73 -5.04 24.91 -3.12
CA ILE A 73 -6.14 25.88 -3.07
C ILE A 73 -5.50 27.25 -3.18
#